data_AF-A0AA35XHF4-F1
#
_entry.id   AF-A0AA35XHF4-F1
#
_cell.length_a   1.000
_cell.length_b   1.000
_cell.length_c   1.000
_cell.angle_alpha   90.00
_cell.angle_beta   90.00
_cell.angle_gamma   90.00
#
_symmetry.space_group_name_H-M   'P 1'
#
loop_
_entity.id
_entity.type
_entity.pdbx_description
1 polymer ?
#
loop_
_entity_poly.entity_id
_entity_poly.type
_entity_poly.pdbx_seq_one_letter_code
_entity_poly.pdbx_strand_id
1 'polypeptide(L)'
;METGLFSTVMSVSGERLSSALEKKEKNFDLRFEDTFHLKEKGFNESEIDCARAAFSNLIGGISYFFGQSKVISRDLDEPVDYWPAELYTGVPSRSFFPRGFLWDEGFHQLLVAHWDTSITKDVLAHWLDLINSEGWIPREQILGHEARSKVPPEFIVQHNENANPPTFFLTMETLLSRMESEGRVDMEYLDSVYPRLQVWYSWFNSTQVPNSFDQFT
;
A
#
# COMPACT_ATOMS: atom_id res chain seq x y z
N MET A 1 -33.94 11.63 17.26
CA MET A 1 -32.71 11.85 16.46
C MET A 1 -32.48 10.61 15.62
N GLU A 2 -33.22 10.48 14.52
CA GLU A 2 -33.22 9.26 13.67
C GLU A 2 -33.47 9.60 12.19
N THR A 3 -33.20 10.84 11.79
CA THR A 3 -33.71 11.43 10.54
C THR A 3 -32.67 11.61 9.43
N GLY A 4 -31.37 11.45 9.71
CA GLY A 4 -30.30 11.64 8.71
C GLY A 4 -29.90 10.38 7.93
N LEU A 5 -30.01 9.20 8.54
CA LEU A 5 -29.65 7.94 7.88
C LEU A 5 -30.72 7.55 6.83
N PHE A 6 -32.00 7.67 7.19
CA PHE A 6 -33.12 7.37 6.29
C PHE A 6 -33.22 8.31 5.08
N SER A 7 -32.91 9.60 5.23
CA SER A 7 -32.95 10.55 4.10
C SER A 7 -31.88 10.24 3.04
N THR A 8 -30.74 9.69 3.46
CA THR A 8 -29.62 9.34 2.57
C THR A 8 -29.91 8.06 1.79
N VAL A 9 -30.50 7.04 2.44
CA VAL A 9 -30.89 5.77 1.79
C VAL A 9 -31.99 5.98 0.73
N MET A 10 -32.92 6.92 0.94
CA MET A 10 -33.93 7.27 -0.08
C MET A 10 -33.35 8.08 -1.26
N SER A 11 -32.15 8.66 -1.14
CA SER A 11 -31.58 9.50 -2.19
C SER A 11 -30.93 8.70 -3.34
N VAL A 12 -30.47 7.46 -3.07
CA VAL A 12 -29.79 6.59 -4.04
C VAL A 12 -30.40 5.18 -4.02
N SER A 13 -31.64 5.05 -4.47
CA SER A 13 -32.32 3.76 -4.63
C SER A 13 -33.10 3.70 -5.95
N GLY A 14 -33.45 2.49 -6.40
CA GLY A 14 -34.19 2.26 -7.64
C GLY A 14 -33.50 2.88 -8.85
N GLU A 15 -34.27 3.57 -9.70
CA GLU A 15 -33.76 4.23 -10.91
C GLU A 15 -32.64 5.23 -10.64
N ARG A 16 -32.69 5.94 -9.50
CA ARG A 16 -31.63 6.90 -9.14
C ARG A 16 -30.30 6.21 -8.90
N LEU A 17 -30.31 5.02 -8.27
CA LEU A 17 -29.12 4.21 -8.11
C LEU A 17 -28.61 3.71 -9.47
N SER A 18 -29.49 3.19 -10.32
CA SER A 18 -29.10 2.73 -11.66
C SER A 18 -28.45 3.84 -12.49
N SER A 19 -29.08 5.03 -12.56
CA SER A 19 -28.51 6.17 -13.28
C SER A 19 -27.20 6.67 -12.66
N ALA A 20 -27.05 6.61 -11.34
CA ALA A 20 -25.80 6.98 -10.67
C ALA A 20 -24.68 5.98 -10.98
N LEU A 21 -24.98 4.68 -11.00
CA LEU A 21 -24.04 3.62 -11.36
C LEU A 21 -23.57 3.77 -12.81
N GLU A 22 -24.49 3.89 -13.76
CA GLU A 22 -24.16 4.10 -15.19
C GLU A 22 -23.28 5.34 -15.39
N LYS A 23 -23.57 6.43 -14.66
CA LYS A 23 -22.75 7.65 -14.71
C LYS A 23 -21.35 7.41 -14.14
N LYS A 24 -21.23 6.68 -13.02
CA LYS A 24 -19.94 6.39 -12.38
C LYS A 24 -19.09 5.43 -13.21
N GLU A 25 -19.70 4.42 -13.82
CA GLU A 25 -19.05 3.48 -14.74
C GLU A 25 -18.49 4.21 -15.95
N LYS A 26 -19.30 5.03 -16.64
CA LYS A 26 -18.84 5.85 -17.77
C LYS A 26 -17.69 6.79 -17.38
N ASN A 27 -17.79 7.43 -16.22
CA ASN A 27 -16.73 8.31 -15.74
C ASN A 27 -15.44 7.56 -15.43
N PHE A 28 -15.54 6.34 -14.88
CA PHE A 28 -14.40 5.47 -14.64
C PHE A 28 -13.72 5.08 -15.96
N ASP A 29 -14.48 4.63 -16.96
CA ASP A 29 -13.94 4.24 -18.26
C ASP A 29 -13.23 5.41 -18.96
N LEU A 30 -13.82 6.61 -18.91
CA LEU A 30 -13.20 7.82 -19.47
C LEU A 30 -11.89 8.16 -18.75
N ARG A 31 -11.88 8.16 -17.41
CA ARG A 31 -10.66 8.42 -16.63
C ARG A 31 -9.61 7.33 -16.86
N PHE A 32 -10.01 6.07 -17.03
CA PHE A 32 -9.10 4.95 -17.29
C PHE A 32 -8.37 5.14 -18.61
N GLU A 33 -9.08 5.49 -19.67
CA GLU A 33 -8.44 5.79 -20.95
C GLU A 33 -7.57 7.05 -20.86
N ASP A 34 -8.05 8.12 -20.21
CA ASP A 34 -7.28 9.37 -20.01
C ASP A 34 -6.02 9.17 -19.14
N THR A 35 -5.98 8.14 -18.29
CA THR A 35 -4.81 7.84 -17.44
C THR A 35 -3.80 6.96 -18.17
N PHE A 36 -4.28 5.91 -18.86
CA PHE A 36 -3.41 4.85 -19.38
C PHE A 36 -3.19 4.93 -20.89
N HIS A 37 -4.03 5.66 -21.63
CA HIS A 37 -3.96 5.90 -23.08
C HIS A 37 -3.81 4.60 -23.89
N LEU A 38 -4.53 3.54 -23.52
CA LEU A 38 -4.32 2.22 -24.12
C LEU A 38 -4.86 2.15 -25.56
N LYS A 39 -5.96 2.83 -25.87
CA LYS A 39 -6.47 2.92 -27.26
C LYS A 39 -5.48 3.65 -28.16
N GLU A 40 -4.93 4.75 -27.67
CA GLU A 40 -3.92 5.53 -28.40
C GLU A 40 -2.63 4.74 -28.63
N LYS A 41 -2.25 3.89 -27.67
CA LYS A 41 -1.10 2.97 -27.78
C LYS A 41 -1.36 1.78 -28.72
N GLY A 42 -2.57 1.63 -29.26
CA GLY A 42 -2.92 0.59 -30.24
C GLY A 42 -3.32 -0.75 -29.65
N PHE A 43 -3.65 -0.83 -28.35
CA PHE A 43 -4.20 -2.04 -27.75
C PHE A 43 -5.63 -2.29 -28.23
N ASN A 44 -6.01 -3.56 -28.37
CA ASN A 44 -7.37 -3.94 -28.76
C ASN A 44 -8.32 -3.97 -27.56
N GLU A 45 -9.64 -3.98 -27.82
CA GLU A 45 -10.66 -3.92 -26.76
C GLU A 45 -10.53 -5.06 -25.72
N SER A 46 -10.16 -6.28 -26.13
CA SER A 46 -9.97 -7.39 -25.18
C SER A 46 -8.77 -7.18 -24.26
N GLU A 47 -7.70 -6.57 -24.75
CA GLU A 47 -6.52 -6.22 -23.94
C GLU A 47 -6.85 -5.08 -22.97
N ILE A 48 -7.60 -4.09 -23.44
CA ILE A 48 -8.05 -2.96 -22.62
C ILE A 48 -8.99 -3.44 -21.52
N ASP A 49 -9.94 -4.32 -21.83
CA ASP A 49 -10.85 -4.90 -20.85
C ASP A 49 -10.09 -5.71 -19.78
N CYS A 50 -9.08 -6.46 -20.19
CA CYS A 50 -8.19 -7.17 -19.26
C CYS A 50 -7.44 -6.20 -18.34
N ALA A 51 -6.84 -5.14 -18.90
CA ALA A 51 -6.14 -4.12 -18.13
C ALA A 51 -7.07 -3.38 -17.16
N ARG A 52 -8.30 -3.06 -17.61
CA ARG A 52 -9.32 -2.42 -16.78
C ARG A 52 -9.72 -3.32 -15.61
N ALA A 53 -9.92 -4.62 -15.86
CA ALA A 53 -10.23 -5.58 -14.82
C ALA A 53 -9.07 -5.77 -13.83
N ALA A 54 -7.84 -5.85 -14.32
CA ALA A 54 -6.64 -5.97 -13.47
C ALA A 54 -6.50 -4.74 -12.55
N PHE A 55 -6.61 -3.53 -13.11
CA PHE A 55 -6.51 -2.30 -12.34
C PHE A 55 -7.68 -2.11 -11.36
N SER A 56 -8.90 -2.46 -11.77
CA SER A 56 -10.07 -2.42 -10.87
C SER A 56 -9.91 -3.37 -9.68
N ASN A 57 -9.34 -4.57 -9.90
CA ASN A 57 -9.05 -5.49 -8.82
C ASN A 57 -7.94 -4.99 -7.89
N LEU A 58 -6.92 -4.31 -8.43
CA LEU A 58 -5.86 -3.69 -7.64
C LEU A 58 -6.42 -2.61 -6.69
N ILE A 59 -7.15 -1.63 -7.21
CA ILE A 59 -7.76 -0.58 -6.38
C ILE A 59 -8.81 -1.19 -5.43
N GLY A 60 -9.61 -2.14 -5.91
CA GLY A 60 -10.60 -2.85 -5.09
C GLY A 60 -9.99 -3.76 -4.01
N GLY A 61 -8.67 -3.97 -4.02
CA GLY A 61 -7.92 -4.66 -2.97
C GLY A 61 -7.44 -3.73 -1.87
N ILE A 62 -7.43 -2.41 -2.08
CA ILE A 62 -7.00 -1.45 -1.07
C ILE A 62 -7.93 -1.53 0.14
N SER A 63 -7.36 -1.74 1.31
CA SER A 63 -8.07 -2.07 2.54
C SER A 63 -7.46 -1.33 3.73
N TYR A 64 -8.24 -1.22 4.81
CA TYR A 64 -7.79 -0.68 6.09
C TYR A 64 -7.73 -1.80 7.12
N PHE A 65 -6.59 -1.89 7.82
CA PHE A 65 -6.32 -2.87 8.86
C PHE A 65 -5.98 -2.16 10.16
N PHE A 66 -6.34 -2.77 11.29
CA PHE A 66 -5.96 -2.29 12.62
C PHE A 66 -5.64 -3.47 13.55
N GLY A 67 -4.55 -3.36 14.31
CA GLY A 67 -4.17 -4.36 15.29
C GLY A 67 -2.69 -4.33 15.64
N GLN A 68 -2.19 -5.41 16.21
CA GLN A 68 -0.80 -5.52 16.66
C GLN A 68 -0.08 -6.61 15.86
N SER A 69 1.10 -6.27 15.35
CA SER A 69 2.04 -7.25 14.77
C SER A 69 2.71 -8.04 15.88
N LYS A 70 2.99 -9.33 15.63
CA LYS A 70 3.76 -10.17 16.55
C LYS A 70 5.21 -10.20 16.08
N VAL A 71 6.14 -9.77 16.92
CA VAL A 71 7.54 -9.57 16.53
C VAL A 71 8.48 -10.19 17.54
N ILE A 72 9.60 -10.72 17.07
CA ILE A 72 10.74 -11.10 17.91
C ILE A 72 12.00 -10.38 17.43
N SER A 73 12.79 -9.88 18.38
CA SER A 73 14.10 -9.29 18.12
C SER A 73 15.23 -10.15 18.71
N ARG A 74 16.48 -9.86 18.31
CA ARG A 74 17.69 -10.52 18.84
C ARG A 74 17.76 -10.57 20.37
N ASP A 75 17.25 -9.52 21.01
CA ASP A 75 17.38 -9.30 22.45
C ASP A 75 16.19 -9.87 23.25
N LEU A 76 15.26 -10.57 22.58
CA LEU A 76 14.05 -11.11 23.20
C LEU A 76 14.03 -12.63 23.11
N ASP A 77 13.75 -13.28 24.24
CA ASP A 77 13.58 -14.74 24.31
C ASP A 77 12.25 -15.20 23.70
N GLU A 78 11.23 -14.35 23.68
CA GLU A 78 9.87 -14.68 23.24
C GLU A 78 9.26 -13.58 22.34
N PRO A 79 8.39 -13.93 21.37
CA PRO A 79 7.72 -12.93 20.55
C PRO A 79 6.76 -12.05 21.35
N VAL A 80 6.82 -10.74 21.11
CA VAL A 80 5.97 -9.73 21.75
C VAL A 80 4.96 -9.15 20.76
N ASP A 81 3.83 -8.68 21.26
CA ASP A 81 2.94 -7.83 20.47
C ASP A 81 3.53 -6.41 20.42
N TYR A 82 3.69 -5.88 19.21
CA TYR A 82 4.04 -4.47 18.98
C TYR A 82 2.88 -3.54 19.35
N TRP A 83 3.09 -2.22 19.24
CA TRP A 83 2.01 -1.24 19.49
C TRP A 83 0.82 -1.47 18.53
N PRO A 84 -0.42 -1.15 18.96
CA PRO A 84 -1.55 -1.13 18.05
C PRO A 84 -1.31 -0.10 16.94
N ALA A 85 -1.43 -0.52 15.69
CA ALA A 85 -1.20 0.31 14.53
C ALA A 85 -2.28 0.08 13.47
N GLU A 86 -2.43 1.09 12.62
CA GLU A 86 -3.31 1.05 11.46
C GLU A 86 -2.51 0.96 10.16
N LEU A 87 -3.12 0.37 9.13
CA LEU A 87 -2.50 0.25 7.82
C LEU A 87 -3.54 0.37 6.72
N TYR A 88 -3.41 1.40 5.89
CA TYR A 88 -4.14 1.58 4.64
C TYR A 88 -3.23 1.14 3.51
N THR A 89 -3.58 0.05 2.81
CA THR A 89 -2.66 -0.61 1.87
C THR A 89 -3.41 -1.46 0.84
N GLY A 90 -2.80 -1.65 -0.33
CA GLY A 90 -3.14 -2.74 -1.23
C GLY A 90 -2.83 -4.11 -0.63
N VAL A 91 -3.43 -5.16 -1.21
CA VAL A 91 -3.16 -6.55 -0.84
C VAL A 91 -2.82 -7.36 -2.09
N PRO A 92 -1.83 -8.28 -2.06
CA PRO A 92 -1.46 -9.06 -3.24
C PRO A 92 -2.59 -9.95 -3.76
N SER A 93 -3.42 -10.47 -2.86
CA SER A 93 -4.58 -11.29 -3.20
C SER A 93 -5.62 -11.25 -2.09
N ARG A 94 -6.85 -10.82 -2.41
CA ARG A 94 -7.97 -10.82 -1.46
C ARG A 94 -8.30 -12.22 -0.91
N SER A 95 -7.97 -13.28 -1.64
CA SER A 95 -8.31 -14.66 -1.26
C SER A 95 -7.20 -15.34 -0.44
N PHE A 96 -5.94 -15.14 -0.83
CA PHE A 96 -4.80 -15.88 -0.26
C PHE A 96 -3.94 -14.99 0.66
N PHE A 97 -3.82 -13.71 0.33
CA PHE A 97 -2.93 -12.76 0.99
C PHE A 97 -3.66 -11.45 1.34
N PRO A 98 -4.76 -11.47 2.12
CA PRO A 98 -5.56 -10.27 2.41
C PRO A 98 -4.92 -9.39 3.50
N ARG A 99 -3.68 -8.97 3.27
CA ARG A 99 -2.86 -8.19 4.23
C ARG A 99 -1.73 -7.47 3.51
N GLY A 100 -1.11 -6.51 4.18
CA GLY A 100 0.00 -5.73 3.62
C GLY A 100 1.29 -6.56 3.52
N PHE A 101 1.95 -6.45 2.37
CA PHE A 101 3.30 -6.98 2.15
C PHE A 101 4.22 -5.85 1.68
N LEU A 102 5.32 -5.64 2.40
CA LEU A 102 6.16 -4.44 2.27
C LEU A 102 6.71 -4.28 0.85
N TRP A 103 7.23 -5.35 0.26
CA TRP A 103 7.85 -5.27 -1.07
C TRP A 103 6.82 -5.26 -2.21
N ASP A 104 5.71 -6.00 -2.10
CA ASP A 104 4.62 -5.98 -3.09
C ASP A 104 4.02 -4.57 -3.21
N GLU A 105 3.87 -3.86 -2.08
CA GLU A 105 3.15 -2.59 -2.06
C GLU A 105 3.83 -1.50 -2.90
N GLY A 106 5.16 -1.47 -2.96
CA GLY A 106 5.85 -0.53 -3.86
C GLY A 106 5.44 -0.72 -5.32
N PHE A 107 5.24 -1.97 -5.78
CA PHE A 107 4.77 -2.27 -7.13
C PHE A 107 3.29 -1.95 -7.33
N HIS A 108 2.43 -2.22 -6.34
CA HIS A 108 1.03 -1.79 -6.38
C HIS A 108 0.94 -0.28 -6.63
N GLN A 109 1.74 0.49 -5.90
CA GLN A 109 1.70 1.94 -5.94
C GLN A 109 2.28 2.54 -7.23
N LEU A 110 3.11 1.80 -8.00
CA LEU A 110 3.51 2.26 -9.33
C LEU A 110 2.30 2.49 -10.25
N LEU A 111 1.27 1.64 -10.17
CA LEU A 111 0.05 1.80 -10.96
C LEU A 111 -0.94 2.78 -10.32
N VAL A 112 -1.10 2.71 -9.00
CA VAL A 112 -2.03 3.61 -8.28
C VAL A 112 -1.57 5.06 -8.39
N ALA A 113 -0.27 5.35 -8.34
CA ALA A 113 0.26 6.69 -8.51
C ALA A 113 -0.02 7.27 -9.91
N HIS A 114 -0.25 6.43 -10.94
CA HIS A 114 -0.69 6.91 -12.25
C HIS A 114 -2.13 7.43 -12.22
N TRP A 115 -2.97 6.81 -11.39
CA TRP A 115 -4.38 7.13 -11.27
C TRP A 115 -4.67 8.23 -10.26
N ASP A 116 -4.14 8.11 -9.04
CA ASP A 116 -4.41 9.01 -7.94
C ASP A 116 -3.22 9.06 -6.96
N THR A 117 -2.47 10.15 -7.01
CA THR A 117 -1.29 10.32 -6.15
C THR A 117 -1.65 10.49 -4.69
N SER A 118 -2.87 10.94 -4.35
CA SER A 118 -3.29 11.08 -2.95
C SER A 118 -3.36 9.73 -2.25
N ILE A 119 -3.95 8.72 -2.92
CA ILE A 119 -4.01 7.34 -2.41
C ILE A 119 -2.60 6.83 -2.14
N THR A 120 -1.67 7.02 -3.09
CA THR A 120 -0.29 6.56 -2.92
C THR A 120 0.42 7.24 -1.75
N LYS A 121 0.22 8.56 -1.57
CA LYS A 121 0.78 9.29 -0.42
C LYS A 121 0.25 8.73 0.91
N ASP A 122 -1.06 8.51 1.01
CA ASP A 122 -1.69 7.96 2.22
C ASP A 122 -1.17 6.56 2.53
N VAL A 123 -1.08 5.68 1.53
CA VAL A 123 -0.52 4.32 1.70
C VAL A 123 0.92 4.37 2.19
N LEU A 124 1.79 5.14 1.52
CA LEU A 124 3.19 5.24 1.91
C LEU A 124 3.34 5.82 3.32
N ALA A 125 2.57 6.85 3.67
CA ALA A 125 2.58 7.41 5.02
C ALA A 125 2.21 6.37 6.08
N HIS A 126 1.13 5.62 5.88
CA HIS A 126 0.73 4.54 6.79
C HIS A 126 1.82 3.47 6.95
N TRP A 127 2.49 3.07 5.87
CA TRP A 127 3.59 2.12 5.95
C TRP A 127 4.81 2.67 6.69
N LEU A 128 5.15 3.95 6.48
CA LEU A 128 6.28 4.59 7.15
C LEU A 128 6.01 4.83 8.64
N ASP A 129 4.75 4.95 9.06
CA ASP A 129 4.36 5.02 10.48
C ASP A 129 4.52 3.67 11.21
N LEU A 130 4.79 2.57 10.48
CA LEU A 130 5.10 1.26 11.06
C LEU A 130 6.60 1.07 11.33
N ILE A 131 7.44 2.08 11.05
CA ILE A 131 8.86 2.05 11.38
C ILE A 131 9.03 2.01 12.90
N ASN A 132 9.71 0.99 13.40
CA ASN A 132 10.04 0.87 14.83
C ASN A 132 11.20 1.80 15.23
N SER A 133 11.52 1.81 16.52
CA SER A 133 12.63 2.61 17.07
C SER A 133 14.02 2.29 16.49
N GLU A 134 14.18 1.14 15.84
CA GLU A 134 15.43 0.70 15.19
C GLU A 134 15.50 1.12 13.72
N GLY A 135 14.37 1.54 13.13
CA GLY A 135 14.27 1.85 11.72
C GLY A 135 13.76 0.70 10.84
N TRP A 136 13.22 -0.37 11.45
CA TRP A 136 12.70 -1.55 10.75
C TRP A 136 11.18 -1.50 10.56
N ILE A 137 10.70 -2.11 9.48
CA ILE A 137 9.28 -2.32 9.19
C ILE A 137 9.05 -3.83 9.01
N PRO A 138 8.05 -4.43 9.69
CA PRO A 138 7.69 -5.82 9.43
C PRO A 138 7.29 -6.04 7.96
N ARG A 139 7.89 -7.06 7.34
CA ARG A 139 7.67 -7.38 5.92
C ARG A 139 6.22 -7.76 5.58
N GLU A 140 5.52 -8.35 6.53
CA GLU A 140 4.16 -8.87 6.38
C GLU A 140 3.32 -8.39 7.57
N GLN A 141 2.27 -7.62 7.27
CA GLN A 141 1.50 -6.89 8.26
C GLN A 141 0.25 -7.67 8.67
N ILE A 142 0.40 -8.49 9.70
CA ILE A 142 -0.64 -9.41 10.19
C ILE A 142 -1.34 -8.77 11.40
N LEU A 143 -2.18 -7.76 11.12
CA LEU A 143 -2.80 -6.91 12.13
C LEU A 143 -4.15 -7.48 12.60
N GLY A 144 -4.20 -7.90 13.86
CA GLY A 144 -5.45 -8.34 14.49
C GLY A 144 -5.86 -9.80 14.18
N HIS A 145 -6.92 -10.25 14.84
CA HIS A 145 -7.36 -11.66 14.78
C HIS A 145 -7.83 -12.10 13.39
N GLU A 146 -8.48 -11.21 12.64
CA GLU A 146 -8.96 -11.52 11.29
C GLU A 146 -7.80 -11.86 10.35
N ALA A 147 -6.77 -11.02 10.31
CA ALA A 147 -5.57 -11.29 9.51
C ALA A 147 -4.85 -12.57 9.96
N ARG A 148 -4.68 -12.76 11.29
CA ARG A 148 -4.05 -13.95 11.87
C ARG A 148 -4.78 -15.25 11.50
N SER A 149 -6.11 -15.23 11.34
CA SER A 149 -6.90 -16.41 10.98
C SER A 149 -6.58 -17.00 9.60
N LYS A 150 -5.91 -16.22 8.75
CA LYS A 150 -5.50 -16.60 7.38
C LYS A 150 -4.01 -16.95 7.26
N VAL A 151 -3.28 -16.99 8.38
CA VAL A 151 -1.84 -17.23 8.39
C VAL A 151 -1.52 -18.42 9.31
N PRO A 152 -0.77 -19.44 8.83
CA PRO A 152 -0.27 -20.49 9.70
C PRO A 152 0.55 -19.91 10.88
N PRO A 153 0.42 -20.43 12.10
CA PRO A 153 1.04 -19.86 13.31
C PRO A 153 2.55 -19.58 13.18
N GLU A 154 3.27 -20.43 12.46
CA GLU A 154 4.71 -20.34 12.21
C GLU A 154 5.13 -19.12 11.37
N PHE A 155 4.21 -18.53 10.60
CA PHE A 155 4.48 -17.34 9.77
C PHE A 155 3.95 -16.04 10.39
N ILE A 156 3.29 -16.10 11.56
CA ILE A 156 2.75 -14.91 12.23
C ILE A 156 3.87 -14.04 12.79
N VAL A 157 4.88 -14.65 13.40
CA VAL A 157 5.97 -13.94 14.05
C VAL A 157 6.89 -13.32 12.99
N GLN A 158 7.07 -12.01 13.07
CA GLN A 158 8.01 -11.26 12.24
C GLN A 158 9.35 -11.14 12.97
N HIS A 159 10.44 -11.21 12.23
CA HIS A 159 11.80 -11.15 12.78
C HIS A 159 12.46 -9.84 12.36
N ASN A 160 12.89 -9.02 13.32
CA ASN A 160 13.44 -7.70 13.03
C ASN A 160 14.80 -7.70 12.31
N GLU A 161 15.47 -8.84 12.25
CA GLU A 161 16.72 -9.01 11.49
C GLU A 161 16.49 -9.13 9.98
N ASN A 162 15.28 -9.56 9.60
CA ASN A 162 14.96 -9.85 8.21
C ASN A 162 14.49 -8.57 7.51
N ALA A 163 15.27 -8.12 6.54
CA ALA A 163 14.87 -7.07 5.63
C ALA A 163 13.97 -7.59 4.49
N ASN A 164 13.40 -6.64 3.75
CA ASN A 164 12.70 -6.89 2.49
C ASN A 164 13.16 -5.85 1.45
N PRO A 165 13.09 -6.14 0.14
CA PRO A 165 13.46 -5.18 -0.90
C PRO A 165 12.73 -3.84 -0.72
N PRO A 166 13.43 -2.70 -0.72
CA PRO A 166 12.83 -1.42 -0.36
C PRO A 166 12.14 -0.76 -1.57
N THR A 167 11.09 -1.39 -2.09
CA THR A 167 10.42 -1.01 -3.34
C THR A 167 9.72 0.36 -3.30
N PHE A 168 9.45 0.91 -2.11
CA PHE A 168 8.92 2.27 -1.96
C PHE A 168 9.83 3.35 -2.54
N PHE A 169 11.14 3.13 -2.67
CA PHE A 169 11.99 4.10 -3.35
C PHE A 169 11.64 4.23 -4.85
N LEU A 170 11.17 3.16 -5.50
CA LEU A 170 10.65 3.21 -6.88
C LEU A 170 9.35 4.03 -6.95
N THR A 171 8.48 3.85 -5.96
CA THR A 171 7.24 4.61 -5.83
C THR A 171 7.53 6.09 -5.57
N MET A 172 8.49 6.41 -4.70
CA MET A 172 8.90 7.78 -4.41
C MET A 172 9.50 8.46 -5.63
N GLU A 173 10.33 7.77 -6.41
CA GLU A 173 10.83 8.26 -7.70
C GLU A 173 9.68 8.58 -8.67
N THR A 174 8.67 7.71 -8.74
CA THR A 174 7.46 7.93 -9.55
C THR A 174 6.69 9.16 -9.07
N LEU A 175 6.47 9.32 -7.76
CA LEU A 175 5.78 10.49 -7.20
C LEU A 175 6.53 11.79 -7.47
N LEU A 176 7.86 11.81 -7.29
CA LEU A 176 8.68 12.99 -7.55
C LEU A 176 8.61 13.39 -9.03
N SER A 177 8.78 12.44 -9.95
CA SER A 177 8.67 12.67 -11.39
C SER A 177 7.31 13.24 -11.78
N ARG A 178 6.23 12.79 -11.13
CA ARG A 178 4.89 13.33 -11.32
C ARG A 178 4.76 14.76 -10.80
N MET A 179 5.20 15.03 -9.59
CA MET A 179 5.18 16.38 -9.00
C MET A 179 5.93 17.38 -9.88
N GLU A 180 7.08 16.98 -10.43
CA GLU A 180 7.86 17.79 -11.37
C GLU A 180 7.12 18.05 -12.68
N SER A 181 6.56 17.01 -13.30
CA SER A 181 5.83 17.17 -14.58
C SER A 181 4.53 17.96 -14.45
N GLU A 182 3.86 17.89 -13.30
CA GLU A 182 2.68 18.69 -12.97
C GLU A 182 3.04 20.12 -12.51
N GLY A 183 4.33 20.41 -12.28
CA GLY A 183 4.82 21.70 -11.79
C GLY A 183 4.35 22.02 -10.37
N ARG A 184 4.02 21.00 -9.56
CA ARG A 184 3.48 21.13 -8.21
C ARG A 184 4.18 20.16 -7.27
N VAL A 185 5.24 20.64 -6.63
CA VAL A 185 5.95 19.89 -5.59
C VAL A 185 5.22 20.02 -4.26
N ASP A 186 4.81 18.89 -3.70
CA ASP A 186 4.17 18.80 -2.39
C ASP A 186 5.23 18.72 -1.29
N MET A 187 5.83 19.86 -0.96
CA MET A 187 6.90 19.93 0.04
C MET A 187 6.43 19.52 1.43
N GLU A 188 5.16 19.79 1.78
CA GLU A 188 4.60 19.40 3.08
C GLU A 188 4.59 17.87 3.24
N TYR A 189 4.14 17.15 2.22
CA TYR A 189 4.23 15.70 2.20
C TYR A 189 5.67 15.21 2.29
N LEU A 190 6.58 15.75 1.46
CA LEU A 190 7.99 15.33 1.44
C LEU A 190 8.70 15.55 2.78
N ASP A 191 8.51 16.72 3.40
CA ASP A 191 9.07 17.04 4.71
C ASP A 191 8.55 16.09 5.80
N SER A 192 7.31 15.62 5.68
CA SER A 192 6.72 14.67 6.62
C SER A 192 7.29 13.24 6.49
N VAL A 193 7.57 12.76 5.27
CA VAL A 193 8.01 11.37 5.04
C VAL A 193 9.51 11.21 4.98
N TYR A 194 10.26 12.26 4.61
CA TYR A 194 11.71 12.17 4.39
C TYR A 194 12.51 11.68 5.61
N PRO A 195 12.28 12.17 6.85
CA PRO A 195 13.02 11.66 8.01
C PRO A 195 12.82 10.17 8.25
N ARG A 196 11.59 9.67 8.02
CA ARG A 196 11.25 8.25 8.14
C ARG A 196 11.94 7.40 7.07
N LEU A 197 11.95 7.88 5.82
CA LEU A 197 12.68 7.25 4.72
C LEU A 197 14.19 7.19 5.00
N GLN A 198 14.79 8.25 5.56
CA GLN A 198 16.20 8.26 5.94
C GLN A 198 16.53 7.23 7.02
N VAL A 199 15.67 7.11 8.04
CA VAL A 199 15.82 6.12 9.12
C VAL A 199 15.75 4.71 8.54
N TRP A 200 14.74 4.41 7.72
CA TRP A 200 14.59 3.09 7.10
C TRP A 200 15.74 2.76 6.12
N TYR A 201 16.17 3.72 5.32
CA TYR A 201 17.34 3.59 4.45
C TYR A 201 18.60 3.26 5.25
N SER A 202 18.83 3.98 6.36
CA SER A 202 20.01 3.79 7.21
C SER A 202 19.98 2.43 7.90
N TRP A 203 18.81 2.00 8.39
CA TRP A 203 18.61 0.67 8.95
C TRP A 203 18.93 -0.43 7.93
N PHE A 204 18.38 -0.34 6.71
CA PHE A 204 18.61 -1.35 5.67
C PHE A 204 20.10 -1.46 5.33
N ASN A 205 20.77 -0.33 5.09
CA ASN A 205 22.19 -0.33 4.69
C ASN A 205 23.16 -0.67 5.82
N SER A 206 22.77 -0.51 7.10
CA SER A 206 23.63 -0.89 8.23
C SER A 206 23.46 -2.34 8.65
N THR A 207 22.25 -2.91 8.51
CA THR A 207 21.94 -4.26 9.00
C THR A 207 22.15 -5.36 7.97
N GLN A 208 22.10 -5.02 6.67
CA GLN A 208 22.14 -6.01 5.59
C GLN A 208 23.51 -6.08 4.88
N VAL A 209 24.55 -5.50 5.48
CA VAL A 209 25.94 -5.61 4.98
C VAL A 209 26.39 -7.07 5.11
N PRO A 210 27.04 -7.67 4.09
CA PRO A 210 27.59 -9.00 4.20
C PRO A 210 28.62 -9.10 5.34
N ASN A 211 28.49 -10.11 6.20
CA ASN A 211 29.52 -10.48 7.18
C ASN A 211 30.72 -11.16 6.47
N SER A 212 31.49 -10.42 5.68
CA SER A 212 32.77 -10.91 5.14
C SER A 212 33.65 -9.80 4.58
N PHE A 213 34.39 -9.14 5.47
CA PHE A 213 35.74 -8.64 5.14
C PHE A 213 36.78 -8.99 6.22
N ASP A 214 36.38 -9.40 7.43
CA ASP A 214 37.31 -9.66 8.55
C ASP A 214 37.82 -11.11 8.66
N GLN A 215 37.64 -11.96 7.65
CA GLN A 215 38.14 -13.36 7.67
C GLN A 215 39.23 -13.67 6.63
N PHE A 216 39.76 -12.66 5.93
CA PHE A 216 40.83 -12.84 4.93
C PHE A 216 42.05 -11.94 5.14
N THR A 217 42.37 -11.58 6.39
CA THR A 217 43.66 -10.98 6.76
C THR A 217 44.35 -11.76 7.85
#